data_AF-A0A5N7AMZ7-F1
#
_entry.id   AF-A0A5N7AMZ7-F1
#
_cell.length_a   1.000
_cell.length_b   1.000
_cell.length_c   1.000
_cell.angle_alpha   90.00
_cell.angle_beta   90.00
_cell.angle_gamma   90.00
#
_symmetry.space_group_name_H-M   'P 1'
#
loop_
_entity.id
_entity.type
_entity.pdbx_description
1 polymer ?
#
loop_
_entity_poly.entity_id
_entity_poly.type
_entity_poly.pdbx_seq_one_letter_code
_entity_poly.pdbx_strand_id
1 'polypeptide(L)'
;MSGLFYEFDPGGDVVFVLKDVPHSLPHSLGDLAASDLSGRHDSRQPRPPNTPAPGPSIGMVNEVKPRSLHIQASSKHMTLASPQFMRTFQHGFREGTALHSVGHVEIPIYDWKPLPFLLLMAILHGRNRLVPRALSLHRLAEMAVLVDYYECYDAVVILSDLWIEAVGQDRPYLCGEKLMEWLCITWVFQRGIDFSLITGTIQLEIGGVITANNLPVPAAIIGMYYPSMIISAALKRNEK
;
A
#
# COMPACT_ATOMS: atom_id res chain seq x y z
N MET A 1 -9.22 3.29 -26.00
CA MET A 1 -9.06 3.54 -24.55
C MET A 1 -7.86 4.46 -24.39
N SER A 2 -7.87 5.44 -23.48
CA SER A 2 -6.66 6.20 -23.17
C SER A 2 -5.82 5.36 -22.21
N GLY A 3 -4.65 4.92 -22.66
CA GLY A 3 -3.70 4.17 -21.83
C GLY A 3 -2.61 5.10 -21.30
N LEU A 4 -2.23 4.93 -20.04
CA LEU A 4 -0.98 5.44 -19.48
C LEU A 4 0.09 4.37 -19.60
N PHE A 5 1.33 4.80 -19.86
CA PHE A 5 2.49 3.92 -19.86
C PHE A 5 3.58 4.54 -19.00
N TYR A 6 3.88 3.91 -17.87
CA TYR A 6 4.92 4.34 -16.93
C TYR A 6 6.08 3.36 -16.98
N GLU A 7 7.23 3.86 -17.40
CA GLU A 7 8.46 3.09 -17.57
C GLU A 7 9.35 3.20 -16.32
N PHE A 8 9.35 2.18 -15.46
CA PHE A 8 10.25 2.09 -14.31
C PHE A 8 11.61 1.49 -14.69
N ASP A 9 11.64 0.60 -15.68
CA ASP A 9 12.86 0.05 -16.28
C ASP A 9 12.69 -0.01 -17.80
N PRO A 10 13.49 0.73 -18.60
CA PRO A 10 13.43 0.66 -20.06
C PRO A 10 13.73 -0.74 -20.62
N GLY A 11 14.53 -1.53 -19.89
CA GLY A 11 14.81 -2.93 -20.22
C GLY A 11 13.89 -3.91 -19.49
N GLY A 12 12.79 -3.42 -18.90
CA GLY A 12 11.85 -4.21 -18.13
C GLY A 12 11.13 -5.25 -18.96
N ASP A 13 11.04 -6.45 -18.41
CA ASP A 13 10.45 -7.68 -18.97
C ASP A 13 9.07 -8.01 -18.38
N VAL A 14 8.55 -7.17 -17.49
CA VAL A 14 7.22 -7.32 -16.89
C VAL A 14 6.39 -6.07 -17.13
N VAL A 15 5.15 -6.23 -17.59
CA VAL A 15 4.17 -5.13 -17.69
C VAL A 15 2.99 -5.41 -16.78
N PHE A 16 2.80 -4.59 -15.75
CA PHE A 16 1.58 -4.64 -14.93
C PHE A 16 0.48 -3.79 -15.54
N VAL A 17 -0.75 -4.31 -15.57
CA VAL A 17 -1.90 -3.61 -16.14
C VAL A 17 -2.97 -3.37 -15.07
N LEU A 18 -3.16 -2.10 -14.72
CA LEU A 18 -4.19 -1.65 -13.80
C LEU A 18 -5.32 -1.00 -14.63
N LYS A 19 -6.56 -1.38 -14.36
CA LYS A 19 -7.75 -0.79 -15.00
C LYS A 19 -8.35 0.28 -14.08
N ASP A 20 -9.19 1.14 -14.66
CA ASP A 20 -9.99 2.15 -13.95
C ASP A 20 -9.15 3.09 -13.05
N VAL A 21 -8.00 3.51 -13.57
CA VAL A 21 -7.07 4.35 -12.80
C VAL A 21 -7.52 5.82 -12.72
N PRO A 22 -7.18 6.56 -11.64
CA PRO A 22 -7.58 7.95 -11.49
C PRO A 22 -7.14 8.85 -12.65
N HIS A 23 -8.02 9.76 -13.07
CA HIS A 23 -7.68 10.76 -14.09
C HIS A 23 -6.63 11.77 -13.62
N SER A 24 -6.43 11.91 -12.31
CA SER A 24 -5.39 12.75 -11.70
C SER A 24 -3.97 12.24 -11.99
N LEU A 25 -3.80 10.98 -12.41
CA LEU A 25 -2.50 10.48 -12.80
C LEU A 25 -1.97 11.23 -14.04
N PRO A 26 -0.72 11.75 -13.98
CA PRO A 26 -0.13 12.46 -15.10
C PRO A 26 0.07 11.54 -16.31
N HIS A 27 0.25 12.14 -17.50
CA HIS A 27 0.46 11.39 -18.74
C HIS A 27 1.82 10.68 -18.80
N SER A 28 2.83 11.19 -18.08
CA SER A 28 4.16 10.61 -18.00
C SER A 28 4.56 10.33 -16.55
N LEU A 29 5.43 9.34 -16.34
CA LEU A 29 6.01 9.07 -15.02
C LEU A 29 6.89 10.22 -14.52
N GLY A 30 7.50 10.99 -15.43
CA GLY A 30 8.39 12.11 -15.09
C GLY A 30 7.68 13.29 -14.43
N ASP A 31 6.37 13.42 -14.68
CA ASP A 31 5.54 14.47 -14.09
C ASP A 31 4.93 14.05 -12.73
N LEU A 32 5.09 12.79 -12.33
CA LEU A 32 4.60 12.28 -11.05
C LEU A 32 5.52 12.74 -9.92
N ALA A 33 4.98 13.43 -8.93
CA ALA A 33 5.72 13.87 -7.77
C ALA A 33 5.55 12.90 -6.60
N ALA A 34 6.55 12.85 -5.70
CA ALA A 34 6.42 12.10 -4.45
C ALA A 34 5.22 12.56 -3.61
N SER A 35 4.84 13.84 -3.68
CA SER A 35 3.64 14.34 -2.99
C SER A 35 2.37 13.60 -3.43
N ASP A 36 2.27 13.22 -4.71
CA ASP A 36 1.09 12.54 -5.26
C ASP A 36 0.94 11.11 -4.71
N LEU A 37 2.08 10.47 -4.39
CA LEU A 37 2.13 9.14 -3.79
C LEU A 37 1.99 9.17 -2.26
N SER A 38 2.15 10.33 -1.62
CA SER A 38 2.16 10.45 -0.16
C SER A 38 0.82 10.18 0.53
N GLY A 39 -0.30 10.34 -0.19
CA GLY A 39 -1.65 10.30 0.41
C GLY A 39 -1.95 11.45 1.37
N ARG A 40 -1.10 12.49 1.46
CA ARG A 40 -1.31 13.67 2.32
C ARG A 40 -2.17 14.76 1.68
N HIS A 41 -2.36 14.70 0.36
CA HIS A 41 -3.18 15.67 -0.37
C HIS A 41 -4.70 15.46 -0.21
N ASP A 42 -5.13 14.33 0.33
CA ASP A 42 -6.55 14.09 0.66
C ASP A 42 -7.05 14.94 1.86
N SER A 43 -6.17 15.73 2.51
CA SER A 43 -6.47 16.39 3.79
C SER A 43 -6.46 17.94 3.79
N ARG A 44 -6.48 18.63 2.64
CA ARG A 44 -6.62 20.11 2.58
C ARG A 44 -7.69 20.46 1.54
N GLN A 45 -8.85 21.03 1.81
CA GLN A 45 -9.31 21.93 2.88
C GLN A 45 -10.82 21.69 3.16
N PRO A 46 -11.34 22.01 4.36
CA PRO A 46 -12.76 22.35 4.50
C PRO A 46 -13.05 23.55 3.58
N ARG A 47 -14.11 23.48 2.77
CA ARG A 47 -14.58 24.65 2.01
C ARG A 47 -14.80 25.81 3.00
N PRO A 48 -14.36 27.03 2.70
CA PRO A 48 -14.71 28.18 3.51
C PRO A 48 -16.25 28.28 3.58
N PRO A 49 -16.85 28.62 4.73
CA PRO A 49 -18.30 28.55 4.95
C PRO A 49 -19.13 29.46 4.03
N ASN A 50 -18.50 30.28 3.19
CA ASN A 50 -19.14 31.29 2.36
C ASN A 50 -19.02 31.05 0.85
N THR A 51 -18.66 29.86 0.37
CA THR A 51 -18.78 29.55 -1.07
C THR A 51 -20.22 29.11 -1.38
N PRO A 52 -20.98 29.83 -2.23
CA PRO A 52 -22.31 29.39 -2.64
C PRO A 52 -22.23 28.00 -3.26
N ALA A 53 -23.13 27.10 -2.85
CA ALA A 53 -23.26 25.80 -3.48
C ALA A 53 -23.47 25.99 -5.00
N PRO A 54 -22.75 25.28 -5.88
CA PRO A 54 -23.10 25.27 -7.28
C PRO A 54 -24.53 24.72 -7.37
N GLY A 55 -25.45 25.48 -7.95
CA GLY A 55 -26.80 24.99 -8.25
C GLY A 55 -26.73 23.72 -9.11
N PRO A 56 -27.81 22.93 -9.18
CA PRO A 56 -27.84 21.69 -9.92
C PRO A 56 -27.62 22.00 -11.40
N SER A 57 -26.36 21.93 -11.83
CA SER A 57 -26.00 21.91 -13.23
C SER A 57 -26.36 20.52 -13.70
N ILE A 58 -27.47 20.41 -14.45
CA ILE A 58 -27.78 19.23 -15.26
C ILE A 58 -26.70 19.20 -16.35
N GLY A 59 -25.53 18.70 -15.98
CA GLY A 59 -24.40 18.48 -16.86
C GLY A 59 -24.47 17.05 -17.37
N MET A 60 -24.36 16.89 -18.69
CA MET A 60 -24.15 15.61 -19.37
C MET A 60 -23.33 14.66 -18.51
N VAL A 61 -23.86 13.45 -18.31
CA VAL A 61 -23.06 12.30 -17.87
C VAL A 61 -22.06 12.05 -19.00
N ASN A 62 -20.93 12.75 -19.00
CA ASN A 62 -19.81 12.39 -19.86
C ASN A 62 -19.42 10.99 -19.41
N GLU A 63 -19.63 10.00 -20.28
CA GLU A 63 -19.07 8.67 -20.08
C GLU A 63 -17.56 8.84 -19.82
N VAL A 64 -17.18 8.70 -18.55
CA VAL A 64 -15.79 8.78 -18.14
C VAL A 64 -15.14 7.51 -18.68
N LYS A 65 -14.47 7.63 -19.83
CA LYS A 65 -13.88 6.48 -20.51
C LYS A 65 -12.86 5.83 -19.57
N PRO A 66 -12.98 4.52 -19.29
CA PRO A 66 -12.06 3.84 -18.39
C PRO A 66 -10.63 3.96 -18.91
N ARG A 67 -9.74 4.42 -18.02
CA ARG A 67 -8.32 4.63 -18.28
C ARG A 67 -7.55 3.45 -17.69
N SER A 68 -6.61 2.88 -18.46
CA SER A 68 -5.70 1.85 -17.96
C SER A 68 -4.30 2.40 -17.77
N LEU A 69 -3.57 1.84 -16.82
CA LEU A 69 -2.17 2.12 -16.56
C LEU A 69 -1.34 0.85 -16.80
N HIS A 70 -0.33 0.99 -17.64
CA HIS A 70 0.67 -0.03 -17.95
C HIS A 70 1.97 0.39 -17.27
N ILE A 71 2.51 -0.47 -16.43
CA ILE A 71 3.75 -0.21 -15.69
C ILE A 71 4.80 -1.19 -16.19
N GLN A 72 5.80 -0.69 -16.91
CA GLN A 72 6.94 -1.50 -17.34
C GLN A 72 7.98 -1.57 -16.22
N ALA A 73 8.25 -2.79 -15.77
CA ALA A 73 9.06 -3.12 -14.60
C ALA A 73 10.01 -4.29 -14.94
N SER A 74 10.99 -4.49 -14.07
CA SER A 74 12.01 -5.52 -14.20
C SER A 74 11.78 -6.64 -13.19
N SER A 75 11.62 -7.85 -13.71
CA SER A 75 11.55 -9.08 -12.93
C SER A 75 12.77 -9.22 -12.02
N LYS A 76 13.98 -8.84 -12.49
CA LYS A 76 15.22 -8.93 -11.72
C LYS A 76 15.22 -8.03 -10.49
N HIS A 77 14.81 -6.77 -10.63
CA HIS A 77 14.67 -5.85 -9.51
C HIS A 77 13.66 -6.37 -8.48
N MET A 78 12.51 -6.85 -8.95
CA MET A 78 11.45 -7.37 -8.08
C MET A 78 11.86 -8.67 -7.37
N THR A 79 12.38 -9.66 -8.10
CA THR A 79 12.81 -10.96 -7.53
C THR A 79 13.95 -10.84 -6.54
N LEU A 80 14.86 -9.87 -6.72
CA LEU A 80 15.93 -9.60 -5.77
C LEU A 80 15.38 -9.12 -4.42
N ALA A 81 14.32 -8.32 -4.45
CA ALA A 81 13.78 -7.62 -3.28
C ALA A 81 12.54 -8.28 -2.66
N SER A 82 11.93 -9.25 -3.34
CA SER A 82 10.65 -9.86 -2.96
C SER A 82 10.64 -11.37 -3.22
N PRO A 83 10.59 -12.20 -2.16
CA PRO A 83 10.40 -13.65 -2.28
C PRO A 83 9.07 -14.04 -2.94
N GLN A 84 8.01 -13.25 -2.75
CA GLN A 84 6.75 -13.49 -3.44
C GLN A 84 6.89 -13.30 -4.96
N PHE A 85 7.50 -12.21 -5.43
CA PHE A 85 7.76 -12.03 -6.86
C PHE A 85 8.72 -13.09 -7.40
N MET A 86 9.70 -13.53 -6.61
CA MET A 86 10.54 -14.68 -6.96
C MET A 86 9.70 -15.91 -7.26
N ARG A 87 8.72 -16.24 -6.41
CA ARG A 87 7.76 -17.33 -6.67
C ARG A 87 6.89 -17.06 -7.90
N THR A 88 6.37 -15.85 -8.07
CA THR A 88 5.54 -15.47 -9.24
C THR A 88 6.27 -15.69 -10.57
N PHE A 89 7.56 -15.35 -10.63
CA PHE A 89 8.37 -15.43 -11.84
C PHE A 89 9.17 -16.74 -11.98
N GLN A 90 9.02 -17.68 -11.05
CA GLN A 90 9.57 -19.02 -11.18
C GLN A 90 8.82 -19.85 -12.23
N HIS A 91 9.52 -20.80 -12.84
CA HIS A 91 8.91 -21.78 -13.73
C HIS A 91 7.82 -22.59 -12.99
N GLY A 92 6.73 -22.92 -13.69
CA GLY A 92 5.62 -23.70 -13.14
C GLY A 92 4.36 -22.88 -12.84
N PHE A 93 4.48 -21.55 -12.74
CA PHE A 93 3.34 -20.63 -12.80
C PHE A 93 3.15 -20.08 -14.21
N ARG A 94 1.94 -19.60 -14.52
CA ARG A 94 1.62 -19.04 -15.83
C ARG A 94 2.53 -17.85 -16.16
N GLU A 95 2.70 -16.95 -15.20
CA GLU A 95 3.47 -15.72 -15.33
C GLU A 95 4.96 -16.02 -15.55
N GLY A 96 5.58 -16.85 -14.70
CA GLY A 96 6.96 -17.28 -14.89
C GLY A 96 7.18 -18.04 -16.19
N THR A 97 6.29 -18.97 -16.55
CA THR A 97 6.41 -19.73 -17.81
C THR A 97 6.40 -18.80 -19.03
N ALA A 98 5.52 -17.79 -19.06
CA ALA A 98 5.50 -16.78 -20.12
C ALA A 98 6.81 -15.97 -20.14
N LEU A 99 7.26 -15.50 -18.97
CA LEU A 99 8.49 -14.72 -18.85
C LEU A 99 9.73 -15.47 -19.39
N HIS A 100 9.89 -16.76 -19.06
CA HIS A 100 11.05 -17.55 -19.49
C HIS A 100 10.98 -17.98 -20.96
N SER A 101 9.78 -18.24 -21.49
CA SER A 101 9.61 -18.72 -22.87
C SER A 101 9.54 -17.60 -23.91
N VAL A 102 8.94 -16.46 -23.57
CA VAL A 102 8.73 -15.32 -24.47
C VAL A 102 9.71 -14.18 -24.18
N GLY A 103 10.32 -14.15 -22.98
CA GLY A 103 11.22 -13.09 -22.54
C GLY A 103 10.50 -11.86 -21.96
N HIS A 104 9.16 -11.87 -21.93
CA HIS A 104 8.35 -10.85 -21.26
C HIS A 104 7.00 -11.41 -20.81
N VAL A 105 6.34 -10.72 -19.87
CA VAL A 105 5.00 -11.09 -19.39
C VAL A 105 4.14 -9.87 -19.07
N GLU A 106 2.85 -9.95 -19.41
CA GLU A 106 1.84 -8.98 -18.98
C GLU A 106 1.02 -9.56 -17.82
N ILE A 107 0.86 -8.79 -16.73
CA ILE A 107 0.17 -9.22 -15.50
C ILE A 107 -0.91 -8.21 -15.14
N PRO A 108 -2.20 -8.59 -15.19
CA PRO A 108 -3.26 -7.71 -14.73
C PRO A 108 -3.28 -7.64 -13.20
N ILE A 109 -3.48 -6.43 -12.67
CA ILE A 109 -3.58 -6.13 -11.24
C ILE A 109 -5.01 -5.70 -10.93
N TYR A 110 -5.69 -6.47 -10.09
CA TYR A 110 -7.09 -6.24 -9.71
C TYR A 110 -7.25 -5.79 -8.26
N ASP A 111 -6.41 -6.32 -7.37
CA ASP A 111 -6.60 -6.18 -5.92
C ASP A 111 -5.92 -4.94 -5.33
N TRP A 112 -5.09 -4.25 -6.12
CA TRP A 112 -4.29 -3.11 -5.64
C TRP A 112 -4.73 -1.79 -6.23
N LYS A 113 -4.80 -0.78 -5.35
CA LYS A 113 -4.97 0.61 -5.78
C LYS A 113 -3.71 1.08 -6.54
N PRO A 114 -3.85 1.94 -7.57
CA PRO A 114 -2.70 2.34 -8.40
C PRO A 114 -1.58 3.08 -7.65
N LEU A 115 -1.92 4.03 -6.77
CA LEU A 115 -0.91 4.86 -6.09
C LEU A 115 0.02 4.08 -5.14
N PRO A 116 -0.47 3.23 -4.21
CA PRO A 116 0.43 2.46 -3.35
C PRO A 116 1.20 1.41 -4.16
N PHE A 117 0.61 0.84 -5.21
CA PHE A 117 1.33 -0.08 -6.10
C PHE A 117 2.46 0.62 -6.87
N LEU A 118 2.22 1.83 -7.39
CA LEU A 118 3.25 2.67 -7.99
C LEU A 118 4.37 3.02 -7.02
N LEU A 119 4.04 3.31 -5.76
CA LEU A 119 5.02 3.57 -4.73
C LEU A 119 5.89 2.32 -4.45
N LEU A 120 5.28 1.13 -4.36
CA LEU A 120 6.02 -0.11 -4.25
C LEU A 120 6.97 -0.30 -5.44
N MET A 121 6.48 -0.12 -6.67
CA MET A 121 7.33 -0.23 -7.87
C MET A 121 8.48 0.78 -7.85
N ALA A 122 8.26 2.01 -7.37
CA ALA A 122 9.32 2.99 -7.20
C ALA A 122 10.42 2.53 -6.24
N ILE A 123 10.04 1.91 -5.13
CA ILE A 123 10.98 1.40 -4.13
C ILE A 123 11.78 0.24 -4.72
N LEU A 124 11.11 -0.77 -5.30
CA LEU A 124 11.77 -1.97 -5.84
C LEU A 124 12.73 -1.65 -6.99
N HIS A 125 12.51 -0.55 -7.71
CA HIS A 125 13.38 -0.10 -8.81
C HIS A 125 14.33 1.04 -8.43
N GLY A 126 14.46 1.37 -7.13
CA GLY A 126 15.37 2.43 -6.66
C GLY A 126 15.04 3.83 -7.19
N ARG A 127 13.79 4.10 -7.59
CA ARG A 127 13.31 5.41 -8.06
C ARG A 127 13.06 6.34 -6.88
N ASN A 128 14.07 6.56 -6.04
CA ASN A 128 13.99 7.26 -4.75
C ASN A 128 13.41 8.69 -4.83
N ARG A 129 13.50 9.36 -5.98
CA ARG A 129 12.87 10.68 -6.20
C ARG A 129 11.35 10.65 -6.13
N LEU A 130 10.73 9.51 -6.43
CA LEU A 130 9.28 9.31 -6.33
C LEU A 130 8.85 8.88 -4.93
N VAL A 131 9.78 8.47 -4.07
CA VAL A 131 9.48 7.94 -2.73
C VAL A 131 9.30 9.11 -1.74
N PRO A 132 8.10 9.30 -1.16
CA PRO A 132 7.84 10.39 -0.24
C PRO A 132 8.58 10.19 1.08
N ARG A 133 9.05 11.26 1.71
CA ARG A 133 9.65 11.20 3.06
C ARG A 133 8.62 10.98 4.17
N ALA A 134 7.34 11.19 3.88
CA ALA A 134 6.28 11.00 4.85
C ALA A 134 4.99 10.62 4.13
N LEU A 135 4.26 9.67 4.70
CA LEU A 135 2.96 9.21 4.21
C LEU A 135 1.84 9.73 5.12
N SER A 136 0.60 9.66 4.66
CA SER A 136 -0.56 9.65 5.56
C SER A 136 -0.66 8.28 6.25
N LEU A 137 -1.37 8.21 7.38
CA LEU A 137 -1.60 6.95 8.10
C LEU A 137 -2.22 5.88 7.18
N HIS A 138 -3.26 6.26 6.44
CA HIS A 138 -3.94 5.37 5.49
C HIS A 138 -2.98 4.83 4.41
N ARG A 139 -2.17 5.71 3.79
CA ARG A 139 -1.23 5.29 2.76
C ARG A 139 -0.14 4.38 3.32
N LEU A 140 0.32 4.61 4.55
CA LEU A 140 1.26 3.74 5.24
C LEU A 140 0.65 2.36 5.52
N ALA A 141 -0.63 2.28 5.89
CA ALA A 141 -1.33 1.01 6.08
C ALA A 141 -1.48 0.23 4.75
N GLU A 142 -1.84 0.91 3.66
CA GLU A 142 -1.88 0.27 2.33
C GLU A 142 -0.50 -0.25 1.91
N MET A 143 0.57 0.49 2.20
CA MET A 143 1.94 0.01 1.98
C MET A 143 2.27 -1.19 2.87
N ALA A 144 1.83 -1.22 4.13
CA ALA A 144 2.03 -2.37 5.01
C ALA A 144 1.38 -3.64 4.43
N VAL A 145 0.16 -3.54 3.89
CA VAL A 145 -0.53 -4.65 3.21
C VAL A 145 0.28 -5.16 2.01
N LEU A 146 0.77 -4.25 1.16
CA LEU A 146 1.59 -4.62 0.01
C LEU A 146 2.92 -5.25 0.41
N VAL A 147 3.58 -4.69 1.44
CA VAL A 147 4.87 -5.19 1.93
C VAL A 147 4.73 -6.60 2.50
N ASP A 148 3.67 -6.86 3.26
CA ASP A 148 3.37 -8.19 3.79
C ASP A 148 3.08 -9.18 2.66
N TYR A 149 2.21 -8.82 1.72
CA TYR A 149 1.84 -9.67 0.58
C TYR A 149 3.04 -10.01 -0.32
N TYR A 150 3.83 -9.00 -0.69
CA TYR A 150 4.99 -9.18 -1.54
C TYR A 150 6.24 -9.60 -0.77
N GLU A 151 6.16 -9.72 0.56
CA GLU A 151 7.25 -10.16 1.44
C GLU A 151 8.55 -9.33 1.27
N CYS A 152 8.43 -8.04 0.98
CA CYS A 152 9.55 -7.17 0.62
C CYS A 152 10.03 -6.27 1.78
N TYR A 153 10.03 -6.82 3.00
CA TYR A 153 10.33 -6.11 4.24
C TYR A 153 11.69 -5.38 4.22
N ASP A 154 12.75 -6.05 3.77
CA ASP A 154 14.10 -5.46 3.72
C ASP A 154 14.21 -4.28 2.77
N ALA A 155 13.44 -4.29 1.67
CA ALA A 155 13.42 -3.20 0.69
C ALA A 155 12.82 -1.91 1.25
N VAL A 156 12.00 -2.00 2.30
CA VAL A 156 11.30 -0.86 2.88
C VAL A 156 11.78 -0.51 4.29
N VAL A 157 12.64 -1.30 4.94
CA VAL A 157 12.95 -1.17 6.38
C VAL A 157 13.28 0.26 6.82
N ILE A 158 14.19 0.94 6.11
CA ILE A 158 14.59 2.33 6.42
C ILE A 158 13.44 3.31 6.14
N LEU A 159 12.66 3.07 5.09
CA LEU A 159 11.55 3.93 4.70
C LEU A 159 10.39 3.80 5.69
N SER A 160 10.08 2.59 6.14
CA SER A 160 9.02 2.34 7.11
C SER A 160 9.30 3.03 8.43
N ASP A 161 10.53 3.01 8.94
CA ASP A 161 10.88 3.73 10.16
C ASP A 161 10.65 5.25 10.01
N LEU A 162 11.13 5.82 8.89
CA LEU A 162 10.92 7.23 8.57
C LEU A 162 9.42 7.60 8.51
N TRP A 163 8.61 6.77 7.85
CA TRP A 163 7.18 7.02 7.72
C TRP A 163 6.43 6.87 9.04
N ILE A 164 6.75 5.85 9.84
CA ILE A 164 6.15 5.61 11.14
C ILE A 164 6.44 6.76 12.10
N GLU A 165 7.69 7.25 12.12
CA GLU A 165 8.06 8.43 12.90
C GLU A 165 7.29 9.68 12.45
N ALA A 166 7.18 9.91 11.15
CA ALA A 166 6.48 11.06 10.60
C ALA A 166 4.97 11.06 10.90
N VAL A 167 4.34 9.88 10.98
CA VAL A 167 2.92 9.76 11.38
C VAL A 167 2.76 9.78 12.90
N GLY A 168 3.76 9.30 13.65
CA GLY A 168 3.76 9.29 15.12
C GLY A 168 3.72 10.67 15.77
N GLN A 169 4.25 11.70 15.08
CA GLN A 169 4.14 13.11 15.51
C GLN A 169 2.70 13.65 15.45
N ASP A 170 1.82 13.01 14.68
CA ASP A 170 0.45 13.45 14.40
C ASP A 170 -0.61 12.67 15.20
N ARG A 171 -0.34 12.18 16.43
CA ARG A 171 -1.31 11.37 17.22
C ARG A 171 -2.26 12.20 18.11
N PRO A 172 -3.48 12.55 17.67
CA PRO A 172 -4.61 12.74 18.57
C PRO A 172 -5.65 11.63 18.34
N TYR A 173 -5.97 10.89 19.40
CA TYR A 173 -7.09 9.92 19.55
C TYR A 173 -7.25 8.89 18.42
N LEU A 174 -6.76 7.67 18.65
CA LEU A 174 -6.95 6.54 17.76
C LEU A 174 -8.29 5.88 18.06
N CYS A 175 -9.19 5.85 17.07
CA CYS A 175 -10.45 5.11 17.18
C CYS A 175 -10.82 4.52 15.81
N GLY A 176 -11.66 3.47 15.82
CA GLY A 176 -12.22 2.86 14.61
C GLY A 176 -11.15 2.44 13.60
N GLU A 177 -11.29 2.89 12.36
CA GLU A 177 -10.42 2.50 11.24
C GLU A 177 -8.95 2.87 11.46
N LYS A 178 -8.66 4.05 12.02
CA LYS A 178 -7.28 4.50 12.27
C LYS A 178 -6.55 3.58 13.26
N LEU A 179 -7.29 3.02 14.22
CA LEU A 179 -6.75 2.08 15.20
C LEU A 179 -6.36 0.74 14.53
N MET A 180 -7.17 0.28 13.57
CA MET A 180 -6.88 -0.93 12.79
C MET A 180 -5.72 -0.72 11.80
N GLU A 181 -5.63 0.46 11.18
CA GLU A 181 -4.48 0.85 10.35
C GLU A 181 -3.19 0.78 11.16
N TRP A 182 -3.16 1.37 12.36
CA TRP A 182 -2.02 1.27 13.27
C TRP A 182 -1.73 -0.16 13.70
N LEU A 183 -2.76 -0.99 13.95
CA LEU A 183 -2.57 -2.40 14.27
C LEU A 183 -1.85 -3.14 13.13
N CYS A 184 -2.28 -2.92 11.89
CA CYS A 184 -1.63 -3.49 10.70
C CYS A 184 -0.18 -3.01 10.56
N ILE A 185 0.05 -1.70 10.64
CA ILE A 185 1.38 -1.10 10.49
C ILE A 185 2.33 -1.66 11.55
N THR A 186 1.92 -1.67 12.81
CA THR A 186 2.77 -2.11 13.92
C THR A 186 3.04 -3.61 13.90
N TRP A 187 2.09 -4.41 13.40
CA TRP A 187 2.27 -5.84 13.17
C TRP A 187 3.26 -6.13 12.04
N VAL A 188 3.04 -5.56 10.85
CA VAL A 188 3.84 -5.83 9.64
C VAL A 188 5.28 -5.35 9.82
N PHE A 189 5.48 -4.15 10.37
CA PHE A 189 6.81 -3.57 10.58
C PHE A 189 7.40 -3.90 11.96
N GLN A 190 6.84 -4.86 12.69
CA GLN A 190 7.38 -5.41 13.95
C GLN A 190 7.70 -4.34 15.02
N ARG A 191 6.83 -3.33 15.14
CA ARG A 191 6.96 -2.23 16.11
C ARG A 191 6.44 -2.66 17.48
N GLY A 192 7.21 -3.48 18.20
CA GLY A 192 6.76 -4.14 19.44
C GLY A 192 6.09 -3.21 20.47
N ILE A 193 6.72 -2.08 20.81
CA ILE A 193 6.17 -1.12 21.79
C ILE A 193 4.85 -0.52 21.31
N ASP A 194 4.81 -0.06 20.05
CA ASP A 194 3.60 0.51 19.46
C ASP A 194 2.49 -0.54 19.34
N PHE A 195 2.82 -1.78 18.96
CA PHE A 195 1.87 -2.88 18.86
C PHE A 195 1.21 -3.21 20.20
N SER A 196 1.99 -3.27 21.29
CA SER A 196 1.46 -3.46 22.64
C SER A 196 0.54 -2.33 23.08
N LEU A 197 0.88 -1.07 22.76
CA LEU A 197 0.03 0.08 23.07
C LEU A 197 -1.30 -0.01 22.32
N ILE A 198 -1.25 -0.25 21.01
CA ILE A 198 -2.44 -0.30 20.13
C ILE A 198 -3.37 -1.45 20.52
N THR A 199 -2.82 -2.64 20.76
CA THR A 199 -3.62 -3.78 21.21
C THR A 199 -4.23 -3.56 22.60
N GLY A 200 -3.52 -2.90 23.51
CA GLY A 200 -4.08 -2.49 24.80
C GLY A 200 -5.25 -1.52 24.67
N THR A 201 -5.13 -0.49 23.82
CA THR A 201 -6.23 0.45 23.52
C THR A 201 -7.43 -0.28 22.94
N ILE A 202 -7.22 -1.18 21.98
CA ILE A 202 -8.28 -2.01 21.38
C ILE A 202 -9.01 -2.82 22.46
N GLN A 203 -8.28 -3.47 23.37
CA GLN A 203 -8.86 -4.27 24.46
C GLN A 203 -9.68 -3.44 25.44
N LEU A 204 -9.30 -2.17 25.68
CA LEU A 204 -9.98 -1.29 26.62
C LEU A 204 -11.20 -0.58 26.00
N GLU A 205 -11.14 -0.22 24.72
CA GLU A 205 -12.17 0.58 24.04
C GLU A 205 -13.23 -0.26 23.32
N ILE A 206 -12.89 -1.48 22.88
CA ILE A 206 -13.78 -2.32 22.08
C ILE A 206 -14.31 -3.47 22.94
N GLY A 207 -15.50 -3.29 23.51
CA GLY A 207 -16.28 -4.36 24.17
C GLY A 207 -16.95 -5.34 23.18
N GLY A 208 -16.35 -5.58 22.01
CA GLY A 208 -16.96 -6.30 20.88
C GLY A 208 -15.95 -7.04 19.99
N VAL A 209 -16.44 -7.74 18.97
CA VAL A 209 -15.61 -8.52 18.03
C VAL A 209 -14.85 -7.57 17.12
N ILE A 210 -13.52 -7.61 17.16
CA ILE A 210 -12.65 -6.92 16.20
C ILE A 210 -12.77 -7.68 14.87
N THR A 211 -12.92 -6.98 13.76
CA THR A 211 -12.86 -7.57 12.42
C THR A 211 -11.60 -7.10 11.71
N ALA A 212 -10.91 -8.03 11.03
CA ALA A 212 -9.65 -7.75 10.35
C ALA A 212 -9.76 -6.71 9.23
N ASN A 213 -10.97 -6.46 8.72
CA ASN A 213 -11.23 -5.57 7.59
C ASN A 213 -10.23 -5.77 6.43
N ASN A 214 -9.87 -7.03 6.15
CA ASN A 214 -8.90 -7.48 5.13
C ASN A 214 -7.43 -7.08 5.38
N LEU A 215 -7.07 -6.67 6.59
CA LEU A 215 -5.68 -6.42 6.98
C LEU A 215 -4.94 -7.74 7.22
N PRO A 216 -3.62 -7.80 6.94
CA PRO A 216 -2.75 -8.97 7.16
C PRO A 216 -2.43 -9.20 8.64
N VAL A 217 -3.44 -9.08 9.51
CA VAL A 217 -3.32 -9.37 10.92
C VAL A 217 -3.96 -10.74 11.17
N PRO A 218 -3.20 -11.74 11.66
CA PRO A 218 -3.73 -13.07 11.91
C PRO A 218 -5.03 -13.06 12.73
N ALA A 219 -5.98 -13.92 12.38
CA ALA A 219 -7.24 -14.07 13.10
C ALA A 219 -7.05 -14.37 14.60
N ALA A 220 -5.94 -15.01 14.97
CA ALA A 220 -5.56 -15.25 16.36
C ALA A 220 -5.32 -13.97 17.17
N ILE A 221 -5.01 -12.84 16.52
CA ILE A 221 -4.83 -11.52 17.16
C ILE A 221 -6.17 -10.77 17.24
N ILE A 222 -7.13 -11.13 16.39
CA ILE A 222 -8.40 -10.44 16.18
C ILE A 222 -9.54 -11.09 16.99
N GLY A 223 -9.49 -12.41 17.18
CA GLY A 223 -10.55 -13.21 17.79
C GLY A 223 -10.50 -13.37 19.32
N MET A 224 -9.66 -12.65 20.06
CA MET A 224 -9.44 -12.95 21.48
C MET A 224 -10.45 -12.27 22.43
N TYR A 225 -11.65 -12.85 22.54
CA TYR A 225 -12.25 -12.99 23.87
C TYR A 225 -11.70 -14.28 24.47
N TYR A 226 -10.70 -14.17 25.35
CA TYR A 226 -10.48 -14.95 26.58
C TYR A 226 -9.01 -14.75 27.06
N PRO A 227 -8.79 -14.60 28.38
CA PRO A 227 -7.55 -14.05 28.93
C PRO A 227 -6.45 -15.10 29.07
N SER A 228 -5.19 -14.62 28.95
CA SER A 228 -3.97 -15.14 29.60
C SER A 228 -3.00 -16.13 28.91
N MET A 229 -3.10 -16.46 27.61
CA MET A 229 -2.10 -17.38 27.00
C MET A 229 -1.31 -16.92 25.75
N ILE A 230 -1.58 -15.75 25.15
CA ILE A 230 -0.98 -15.40 23.83
C ILE A 230 0.12 -14.32 23.86
N ILE A 231 0.38 -13.68 25.00
CA ILE A 231 1.54 -12.76 25.14
C ILE A 231 2.85 -13.46 24.70
N SER A 232 2.99 -14.76 24.96
CA SER A 232 4.20 -15.52 24.62
C SER A 232 4.38 -15.88 23.13
N ALA A 233 3.32 -15.84 22.31
CA ALA A 233 3.42 -16.17 20.88
C ALA A 233 3.73 -14.94 20.02
N ALA A 234 3.18 -13.77 20.37
CA ALA A 234 3.49 -12.50 19.71
C ALA A 234 4.93 -12.03 20.00
N LEU A 235 5.44 -12.29 21.21
CA LEU A 235 6.82 -11.96 21.58
C LEU A 235 7.86 -12.76 20.78
N LYS A 236 7.60 -14.02 20.42
CA LYS A 236 8.54 -14.86 19.65
C LYS A 236 8.79 -14.41 18.21
N ARG A 237 7.90 -13.60 17.61
CA ARG A 237 8.14 -12.98 16.29
C ARG A 237 8.90 -11.65 16.40
N ASN A 238 8.81 -10.96 17.54
CA ASN A 238 9.49 -9.69 17.82
C ASN A 238 10.89 -9.85 18.48
N GLU A 239 11.32 -11.09 18.74
CA GLU A 239 12.62 -11.43 19.35
C GLU A 239 13.65 -11.98 18.35
N LYS A 240 13.43 -11.84 17.04
CA LYS A 240 14.39 -12.23 16.00
C LYS A 240 14.89 -11.04 15.20
#